data_AF-A0AAN1X959-F1
#
_entry.id   AF-A0AAN1X959-F1
#
_cell.length_a   1.000
_cell.length_b   1.000
_cell.length_c   1.000
_cell.angle_alpha   90.00
_cell.angle_beta   90.00
_cell.angle_gamma   90.00
#
_symmetry.space_group_name_H-M   'P 1'
#
loop_
_entity.id
_entity.type
_entity.pdbx_description
1 polymer ?
#
loop_
_entity_poly.entity_id
_entity_poly.type
_entity_poly.pdbx_seq_one_letter_code
_entity_poly.pdbx_strand_id
1 'polypeptide(L)'
;MVLTEKAVIVATNIADKLFANKWKLRTDGDFGTPGNADTPDDQLPVVRLYPPNEKEWFLELLSCPSDGTISKGREFKRLVTSQGHFALCAFGYFALLEYEPLETQYGIRLASPEMMALCNLLHHPTIGPVIMKEEFYGRSIKRSNKDLGRVLALAYLTNERDPDALLEWADKWRSALIEKFPSDAAELMMRAGSGIRALLASDVDLADALFTAEVGLLASRKVDLEAFRVTGERVISDVIDRIEYLSKVPIPK
;
A
#
# COMPACT_ATOMS: atom_id res chain seq x y z
N MET A 1 16.96 15.01 7.83
CA MET A 1 16.41 15.46 9.13
C MET A 1 15.21 16.40 8.98
N VAL A 2 15.23 17.39 8.07
CA VAL A 2 14.16 18.42 7.93
C VAL A 2 12.80 17.93 7.40
N LEU A 3 12.75 16.89 6.55
CA LEU A 3 11.48 16.40 5.96
C LEU A 3 10.62 15.65 6.98
N THR A 4 11.27 14.91 7.87
CA THR A 4 10.65 14.13 8.94
C THR A 4 9.89 14.99 9.93
N GLU A 5 10.47 16.10 10.39
CA GLU A 5 9.84 17.03 11.33
C GLU A 5 8.62 17.72 10.70
N LYS A 6 8.69 18.04 9.40
CA LYS A 6 7.56 18.60 8.66
C LYS A 6 6.37 17.64 8.59
N ALA A 7 6.62 16.35 8.32
CA ALA A 7 5.55 15.35 8.25
C ALA A 7 4.81 15.20 9.60
N VAL A 8 5.55 15.19 10.72
CA VAL A 8 4.98 15.15 12.07
C VAL A 8 4.13 16.39 12.33
N ILE A 9 4.64 17.59 12.06
CA ILE A 9 3.89 18.85 12.25
C ILE A 9 2.61 18.87 11.42
N VAL A 10 2.70 18.49 10.13
CA VAL A 10 1.54 18.47 9.23
C VAL A 10 0.51 17.45 9.70
N ALA A 11 0.92 16.23 10.05
CA ALA A 11 0.03 15.18 10.52
C ALA A 11 -0.67 15.57 11.84
N THR A 12 0.06 16.15 12.81
CA THR A 12 -0.54 16.69 14.04
C THR A 12 -1.58 17.75 13.73
N ASN A 13 -1.25 18.73 12.86
CA ASN A 13 -2.18 19.79 12.48
C ASN A 13 -3.43 19.25 11.77
N ILE A 14 -3.29 18.23 10.92
CA ILE A 14 -4.44 17.56 10.26
C ILE A 14 -5.30 16.86 11.33
N ALA A 15 -4.71 16.07 12.21
CA ALA A 15 -5.43 15.36 13.26
C ALA A 15 -6.22 16.33 14.16
N ASP A 16 -5.58 17.39 14.66
CA ASP A 16 -6.23 18.39 15.52
C ASP A 16 -7.34 19.16 14.81
N LYS A 17 -7.15 19.49 13.52
CA LYS A 17 -8.23 20.09 12.71
C LYS A 17 -9.40 19.14 12.55
N LEU A 18 -9.17 17.85 12.31
CA LEU A 18 -10.23 16.86 12.19
C LEU A 18 -10.98 16.69 13.52
N PHE A 19 -10.28 16.63 14.65
CA PHE A 19 -10.89 16.60 15.98
C PHE A 19 -11.76 17.83 16.25
N ALA A 20 -11.26 19.02 15.94
CA ALA A 20 -12.03 20.27 16.06
C ALA A 20 -13.31 20.25 15.19
N ASN A 21 -13.27 19.54 14.06
CA ASN A 21 -14.40 19.32 13.16
C ASN A 21 -15.21 18.06 13.49
N LYS A 22 -15.16 17.58 14.74
CA LYS A 22 -15.99 16.48 15.28
C LYS A 22 -15.72 15.11 14.67
N TRP A 23 -14.59 14.92 14.00
CA TRP A 23 -14.10 13.58 13.70
C TRP A 23 -13.74 12.87 15.00
N LYS A 24 -13.98 11.55 15.04
CA LYS A 24 -13.80 10.77 16.27
C LYS A 24 -12.75 9.69 16.08
N LEU A 25 -11.97 9.44 17.12
CA LEU A 25 -11.07 8.30 17.14
C LEU A 25 -11.83 7.00 16.90
N ARG A 26 -11.24 6.14 16.08
CA ARG A 26 -11.64 4.75 15.94
C ARG A 26 -11.08 3.97 17.12
N THR A 27 -11.96 3.57 18.04
CA THR A 27 -11.59 2.84 19.27
C THR A 27 -12.20 1.44 19.35
N ASP A 28 -12.97 1.01 18.35
CA ASP A 28 -13.44 -0.38 18.24
C ASP A 28 -12.28 -1.35 18.00
N GLY A 29 -12.45 -2.62 18.37
CA GLY A 29 -11.45 -3.67 18.16
C GLY A 29 -10.10 -3.40 18.85
N ASP A 30 -9.03 -3.72 18.14
CA ASP A 30 -7.63 -3.62 18.62
C ASP A 30 -7.00 -2.23 18.38
N PHE A 31 -7.77 -1.23 17.93
CA PHE A 31 -7.21 0.06 17.51
C PHE A 31 -6.77 0.97 18.66
N GLY A 32 -7.16 0.63 19.90
CA GLY A 32 -6.60 1.18 21.13
C GLY A 32 -7.12 2.57 21.51
N THR A 33 -6.86 2.97 22.75
CA THR A 33 -7.02 4.36 23.23
C THR A 33 -5.73 5.15 23.01
N PRO A 34 -5.79 6.49 22.96
CA PRO A 34 -4.59 7.31 22.85
C PRO A 34 -3.54 6.95 23.91
N GLY A 35 -2.27 6.97 23.51
CA GLY A 35 -1.16 6.83 24.45
C GLY A 35 -0.85 8.13 25.18
N ASN A 36 0.18 8.10 26.00
CA ASN A 36 0.71 9.24 26.75
C ASN A 36 2.23 9.39 26.55
N ALA A 37 2.84 10.34 27.28
CA ALA A 37 4.27 10.62 27.20
C ALA A 37 5.17 9.41 27.51
N ASP A 38 4.70 8.50 28.37
CA ASP A 38 5.46 7.32 28.82
C ASP A 38 5.25 6.09 27.93
N THR A 39 4.24 6.11 27.06
CA THR A 39 3.93 4.99 26.16
C THR A 39 5.01 4.90 25.07
N PRO A 40 5.75 3.79 24.89
CA PRO A 40 6.79 3.67 23.85
C PRO A 40 6.26 3.94 22.43
N ASP A 41 7.09 4.52 21.56
CA ASP A 41 6.67 4.96 20.21
C ASP A 41 6.12 3.82 19.34
N ASP A 42 6.68 2.62 19.45
CA ASP A 42 6.25 1.41 18.74
C ASP A 42 5.00 0.75 19.33
N GLN A 43 4.54 1.23 20.49
CA GLN A 43 3.31 0.81 21.17
C GLN A 43 2.20 1.84 21.06
N LEU A 44 2.47 3.03 20.51
CA LEU A 44 1.44 4.04 20.29
C LEU A 44 0.46 3.59 19.18
N PRO A 45 -0.85 3.84 19.36
CA PRO A 45 -1.82 3.63 18.28
C PRO A 45 -1.57 4.61 17.14
N VAL A 46 -1.86 4.20 15.90
CA VAL A 46 -1.87 5.14 14.76
C VAL A 46 -3.17 5.93 14.73
N VAL A 47 -3.13 7.14 14.16
CA VAL A 47 -4.33 8.00 14.06
C VAL A 47 -5.31 7.41 13.05
N ARG A 48 -6.44 6.90 13.53
CA ARG A 48 -7.58 6.44 12.74
C ARG A 48 -8.83 7.19 13.16
N LEU A 49 -9.49 7.86 12.21
CA LEU A 49 -10.57 8.79 12.49
C LEU A 49 -11.80 8.47 11.66
N TYR A 50 -12.93 8.31 12.34
CA TYR A 50 -14.24 8.28 11.71
C TYR A 50 -14.71 9.69 11.33
N PRO A 51 -15.32 9.86 10.15
CA PRO A 51 -15.99 11.10 9.79
C PRO A 51 -17.15 11.42 10.76
N PRO A 52 -17.59 12.68 10.85
CA PRO A 52 -18.76 13.04 11.62
C PRO A 52 -20.00 12.29 11.10
N ASN A 53 -20.76 11.68 12.01
CA ASN A 53 -22.04 11.01 11.76
C ASN A 53 -22.01 9.68 10.98
N GLU A 54 -20.83 9.12 10.66
CA GLU A 54 -20.70 7.85 9.94
C GLU A 54 -19.56 7.00 10.48
N LYS A 55 -19.68 5.66 10.37
CA LYS A 55 -18.66 4.69 10.80
C LYS A 55 -18.34 3.63 9.73
N GLU A 56 -18.84 3.78 8.51
CA GLU A 56 -18.64 2.80 7.44
C GLU A 56 -17.22 2.83 6.88
N TRP A 57 -16.54 3.97 6.98
CA TRP A 57 -15.15 4.15 6.59
C TRP A 57 -14.43 5.05 7.59
N PHE A 58 -13.10 5.02 7.57
CA PHE A 58 -12.26 5.86 8.41
C PHE A 58 -11.04 6.35 7.63
N LEU A 59 -10.46 7.44 8.10
CA LEU A 59 -9.18 7.96 7.62
C LEU A 59 -8.06 7.46 8.52
N GLU A 60 -6.98 6.95 7.93
CA GLU A 60 -5.75 6.59 8.65
C GLU A 60 -4.61 7.52 8.21
N LEU A 61 -3.90 8.13 9.17
CA LEU A 61 -2.73 8.95 8.87
C LEU A 61 -1.46 8.09 8.93
N LEU A 62 -0.73 8.09 7.83
CA LEU A 62 0.55 7.39 7.67
C LEU A 62 1.59 8.38 7.12
N SER A 63 2.87 8.07 7.32
CA SER A 63 3.97 8.80 6.70
C SER A 63 4.51 8.03 5.51
N CYS A 64 5.01 8.78 4.53
CA CYS A 64 5.79 8.27 3.43
C CYS A 64 7.25 8.72 3.63
N PRO A 65 8.24 7.81 3.65
CA PRO A 65 9.63 8.23 3.67
C PRO A 65 9.99 8.82 2.30
N SER A 66 10.78 9.90 2.29
CA SER A 66 11.19 10.59 1.05
C SER A 66 12.14 9.75 0.18
N ASP A 67 12.85 8.82 0.80
CA ASP A 67 13.76 7.86 0.18
C ASP A 67 13.50 6.45 0.75
N GLY A 68 13.94 5.44 0.00
CA GLY A 68 13.80 4.03 0.33
C GLY A 68 14.67 3.55 1.50
N THR A 69 14.89 4.39 2.51
CA THR A 69 15.86 4.13 3.59
C THR A 69 15.32 3.23 4.69
N ILE A 70 13.99 3.04 4.77
CA ILE A 70 13.36 2.11 5.72
C ILE A 70 13.40 0.70 5.10
N SER A 71 14.61 0.14 5.01
CA SER A 71 14.88 -0.98 4.11
C SER A 71 14.08 -2.27 4.39
N LYS A 72 13.57 -2.52 5.61
CA LYS A 72 12.88 -3.81 5.94
C LYS A 72 11.82 -3.74 7.04
N GLY A 73 11.21 -2.59 7.33
CA GLY A 73 10.33 -2.48 8.49
C GLY A 73 9.36 -1.32 8.52
N ARG A 74 8.92 -0.99 9.74
CA ARG A 74 8.10 0.16 10.05
C ARG A 74 8.93 1.16 10.82
N GLU A 75 8.77 2.43 10.50
CA GLU A 75 9.25 3.53 11.33
C GLU A 75 8.04 4.14 12.04
N PHE A 76 8.17 4.38 13.34
CA PHE A 76 7.14 5.02 14.15
C PHE A 76 7.66 6.37 14.63
N LYS A 77 6.86 7.41 14.39
CA LYS A 77 7.15 8.76 14.88
C LYS A 77 6.02 9.24 15.74
N ARG A 78 6.33 9.69 16.95
CA ARG A 78 5.33 10.22 17.85
C ARG A 78 4.66 11.48 17.29
N LEU A 79 3.33 11.48 17.32
CA LEU A 79 2.46 12.64 17.18
C LEU A 79 1.89 12.97 18.55
N VAL A 80 2.09 14.20 19.01
CA VAL A 80 1.41 14.74 20.19
C VAL A 80 0.27 15.62 19.70
N THR A 81 -0.96 15.25 20.02
CA THR A 81 -2.19 15.93 19.57
C THR A 81 -3.02 16.40 20.78
N SER A 82 -4.08 17.17 20.52
CA SER A 82 -5.07 17.56 21.53
C SER A 82 -5.80 16.38 22.20
N GLN A 83 -5.75 15.17 21.60
CA GLN A 83 -6.42 13.96 22.10
C GLN A 83 -5.44 12.92 22.69
N GLY A 84 -4.16 13.26 22.81
CA GLY A 84 -3.12 12.36 23.34
C GLY A 84 -2.03 12.03 22.33
N HIS A 85 -1.30 10.95 22.60
CA HIS A 85 -0.11 10.56 21.84
C HIS A 85 -0.45 9.41 20.88
N PHE A 86 0.06 9.52 19.65
CA PHE A 86 -0.14 8.55 18.56
C PHE A 86 1.18 8.30 17.81
N ALA A 87 1.21 7.25 16.99
CA ALA A 87 2.28 7.02 16.03
C ALA A 87 1.87 7.42 14.62
N LEU A 88 2.76 8.13 13.93
CA LEU A 88 2.78 8.25 12.48
C LEU A 88 3.68 7.14 11.93
N CYS A 89 3.05 6.09 11.41
CA CYS A 89 3.74 4.92 10.89
C CYS A 89 4.15 5.13 9.43
N ALA A 90 5.37 4.76 9.08
CA ALA A 90 5.86 4.67 7.69
C ALA A 90 6.27 3.23 7.36
N PHE A 91 6.12 2.83 6.10
CA PHE A 91 6.49 1.51 5.60
C PHE A 91 7.57 1.62 4.52
N GLY A 92 8.41 0.58 4.41
CA GLY A 92 9.62 0.60 3.59
C GLY A 92 9.44 1.01 2.13
N TYR A 93 8.41 0.51 1.46
CA TYR A 93 8.18 0.81 0.04
C TYR A 93 7.23 1.98 -0.20
N PHE A 94 6.80 2.71 0.84
CA PHE A 94 5.87 3.81 0.66
C PHE A 94 6.45 4.97 -0.14
N ALA A 95 7.78 5.12 -0.20
CA ALA A 95 8.44 6.11 -1.06
C ALA A 95 7.97 6.04 -2.53
N LEU A 96 7.52 4.88 -3.00
CA LEU A 96 6.93 4.70 -4.33
C LEU A 96 5.59 5.43 -4.49
N LEU A 97 4.79 5.53 -3.44
CA LEU A 97 3.46 6.16 -3.47
C LEU A 97 3.54 7.68 -3.71
N GLU A 98 4.69 8.29 -3.48
CA GLU A 98 4.97 9.70 -3.78
C GLU A 98 5.66 9.92 -5.13
N TYR A 99 5.97 8.86 -5.88
CA TYR A 99 6.52 8.98 -7.22
C TYR A 99 5.41 9.32 -8.21
N GLU A 100 5.54 10.48 -8.87
CA GLU A 100 4.59 11.01 -9.87
C GLU A 100 3.11 10.83 -9.49
N PRO A 101 2.67 11.38 -8.35
CA PRO A 101 1.31 11.16 -7.89
C PRO A 101 0.29 11.88 -8.79
N LEU A 102 -0.91 11.33 -8.87
CA LEU A 102 -2.02 11.93 -9.60
C LEU A 102 -2.56 13.13 -8.84
N GLU A 103 -2.53 14.30 -9.46
CA GLU A 103 -3.09 15.51 -8.87
C GLU A 103 -4.62 15.53 -9.01
N THR A 104 -5.29 15.97 -7.96
CA THR A 104 -6.73 16.23 -7.98
C THR A 104 -7.00 17.74 -7.93
N GLN A 105 -8.17 18.15 -8.42
CA GLN A 105 -8.65 19.54 -8.34
C GLN A 105 -8.72 20.08 -6.90
N TYR A 106 -8.70 19.20 -5.89
CA TYR A 106 -8.77 19.57 -4.47
C TYR A 106 -7.39 19.74 -3.83
N GLY A 107 -6.31 19.67 -4.61
CA GLY A 107 -4.94 19.72 -4.10
C GLY A 107 -4.51 18.46 -3.35
N ILE A 108 -5.32 17.39 -3.41
CA ILE A 108 -4.97 16.07 -2.89
C ILE A 108 -4.18 15.34 -3.98
N ARG A 109 -3.05 14.74 -3.60
CA ARG A 109 -2.21 13.91 -4.47
C ARG A 109 -2.48 12.45 -4.17
N LEU A 110 -2.85 11.69 -5.20
CA LEU A 110 -3.18 10.27 -5.09
C LEU A 110 -2.01 9.43 -5.60
N ALA A 111 -1.64 8.38 -4.88
CA ALA A 111 -0.70 7.39 -5.40
C ALA A 111 -1.27 6.77 -6.68
N SER A 112 -0.44 6.66 -7.72
CA SER A 112 -0.85 6.03 -8.96
C SER A 112 -1.09 4.52 -8.78
N PRO A 113 -2.04 3.92 -9.52
CA PRO A 113 -2.32 2.48 -9.45
C PRO A 113 -1.07 1.61 -9.61
N GLU A 114 -0.19 1.96 -10.54
CA GLU A 114 1.05 1.26 -10.81
C GLU A 114 2.02 1.30 -9.62
N MET A 115 2.18 2.45 -8.95
CA MET A 115 3.08 2.55 -7.79
C MET A 115 2.51 1.82 -6.57
N MET A 116 1.18 1.85 -6.40
CA MET A 116 0.51 1.09 -5.35
C MET A 116 0.64 -0.43 -5.58
N ALA A 117 0.52 -0.87 -6.83
CA ALA A 117 0.76 -2.25 -7.22
C ALA A 117 2.19 -2.69 -6.90
N LEU A 118 3.21 -1.93 -7.35
CA LEU A 118 4.61 -2.22 -7.06
C LEU A 118 4.89 -2.26 -5.54
N CYS A 119 4.35 -1.31 -4.79
CA CYS A 119 4.49 -1.28 -3.34
C CYS A 119 3.94 -2.55 -2.67
N ASN A 120 2.79 -3.07 -3.12
CA ASN A 120 2.24 -4.33 -2.58
C ASN A 120 3.09 -5.54 -2.97
N LEU A 121 3.59 -5.60 -4.20
CA LEU A 121 4.49 -6.67 -4.67
C LEU A 121 5.75 -6.76 -3.81
N LEU A 122 6.41 -5.63 -3.58
CA LEU A 122 7.67 -5.60 -2.84
C LEU A 122 7.49 -5.90 -1.35
N HIS A 123 6.33 -5.56 -0.76
CA HIS A 123 6.00 -5.97 0.61
C HIS A 123 5.76 -7.48 0.74
N HIS A 124 5.31 -8.14 -0.32
CA HIS A 124 4.94 -9.56 -0.31
C HIS A 124 5.65 -10.35 -1.40
N PRO A 125 6.98 -10.54 -1.30
CA PRO A 125 7.74 -11.33 -2.27
C PRO A 125 7.40 -12.83 -2.22
N THR A 126 6.65 -13.27 -1.20
CA THR A 126 6.17 -14.64 -1.01
C THR A 126 4.77 -14.63 -0.38
N ILE A 127 4.07 -15.77 -0.44
CA ILE A 127 2.84 -15.99 0.33
C ILE A 127 3.23 -16.20 1.80
N GLY A 128 3.06 -15.17 2.62
CA GLY A 128 3.41 -15.20 4.04
C GLY A 128 2.37 -15.95 4.89
N PRO A 129 2.77 -16.49 6.06
CA PRO A 129 1.86 -17.22 6.95
C PRO A 129 0.97 -16.29 7.79
N VAL A 130 1.17 -14.98 7.71
CA VAL A 130 0.48 -13.99 8.56
C VAL A 130 -0.98 -13.86 8.13
N ILE A 131 -1.88 -14.37 8.96
CA ILE A 131 -3.32 -14.17 8.85
C ILE A 131 -3.67 -12.80 9.41
N MET A 132 -4.63 -12.11 8.78
CA MET A 132 -5.14 -10.85 9.33
C MET A 132 -5.81 -11.09 10.69
N LYS A 133 -5.59 -10.16 11.64
CA LYS A 133 -6.14 -10.28 13.00
C LYS A 133 -7.67 -10.32 13.02
N GLU A 134 -8.30 -9.48 12.21
CA GLU A 134 -9.75 -9.45 12.03
C GLU A 134 -10.12 -10.33 10.86
N GLU A 135 -11.23 -11.07 11.00
CA GLU A 135 -11.82 -11.79 9.87
C GLU A 135 -12.25 -10.82 8.79
N PHE A 136 -11.95 -11.17 7.54
CA PHE A 136 -12.37 -10.40 6.39
C PHE A 136 -13.69 -10.99 5.89
N TYR A 137 -14.82 -10.36 6.23
CA TYR A 137 -16.15 -10.85 5.88
C TYR A 137 -16.38 -12.33 6.29
N GLY A 138 -15.99 -12.68 7.52
CA GLY A 138 -16.14 -14.04 8.07
C GLY A 138 -15.08 -15.05 7.60
N ARG A 139 -14.00 -14.59 6.93
CA ARG A 139 -12.90 -15.45 6.48
C ARG A 139 -11.56 -15.03 7.08
N SER A 140 -10.79 -16.03 7.51
CA SER A 140 -9.39 -15.86 7.87
C SER A 140 -8.55 -15.83 6.59
N ILE A 141 -8.03 -14.65 6.24
CA ILE A 141 -7.29 -14.44 5.00
C ILE A 141 -5.83 -14.06 5.31
N LYS A 142 -4.88 -14.63 4.56
CA LYS A 142 -3.47 -14.24 4.62
C LYS A 142 -3.31 -12.81 4.13
N ARG A 143 -2.51 -12.00 4.84
CA ARG A 143 -2.23 -10.61 4.45
C ARG A 143 -1.62 -10.53 3.04
N SER A 144 -0.74 -11.46 2.69
CA SER A 144 -0.16 -11.55 1.34
C SER A 144 -1.23 -11.74 0.27
N ASN A 145 -2.22 -12.61 0.49
CA ASN A 145 -3.28 -12.86 -0.49
C ASN A 145 -4.12 -11.61 -0.73
N LYS A 146 -4.48 -10.89 0.35
CA LYS A 146 -5.19 -9.60 0.23
C LYS A 146 -4.39 -8.58 -0.58
N ASP A 147 -3.13 -8.35 -0.21
CA ASP A 147 -2.35 -7.26 -0.81
C ASP A 147 -1.88 -7.61 -2.24
N LEU A 148 -1.56 -8.86 -2.54
CA LEU A 148 -1.29 -9.33 -3.90
C LEU A 148 -2.57 -9.37 -4.75
N GLY A 149 -3.73 -9.72 -4.16
CA GLY A 149 -5.03 -9.61 -4.82
C GLY A 149 -5.36 -8.17 -5.24
N ARG A 150 -4.96 -7.16 -4.42
CA ARG A 150 -5.07 -5.75 -4.81
C ARG A 150 -4.24 -5.41 -6.04
N VAL A 151 -3.07 -6.04 -6.24
CA VAL A 151 -2.26 -5.85 -7.46
C VAL A 151 -3.07 -6.27 -8.69
N LEU A 152 -3.67 -7.46 -8.64
CA LEU A 152 -4.48 -7.98 -9.74
C LEU A 152 -5.75 -7.15 -9.97
N ALA A 153 -6.41 -6.67 -8.91
CA ALA A 153 -7.56 -5.77 -9.02
C ALA A 153 -7.19 -4.43 -9.67
N LEU A 154 -6.06 -3.83 -9.29
CA LEU A 154 -5.57 -2.59 -9.89
C LEU A 154 -5.21 -2.80 -11.37
N ALA A 155 -4.57 -3.92 -11.71
CA ALA A 155 -4.24 -4.26 -13.09
C ALA A 155 -5.50 -4.48 -13.93
N TYR A 156 -6.51 -5.19 -13.39
CA TYR A 156 -7.80 -5.41 -14.04
C TYR A 156 -8.49 -4.08 -14.36
N LEU A 157 -8.65 -3.20 -13.36
CA LEU A 157 -9.29 -1.89 -13.54
C LEU A 157 -8.51 -0.97 -14.49
N THR A 158 -7.19 -1.07 -14.48
CA THR A 158 -6.32 -0.32 -15.40
C THR A 158 -6.54 -0.78 -16.83
N ASN A 159 -6.50 -2.09 -17.07
CA ASN A 159 -6.73 -2.68 -18.39
C ASN A 159 -8.17 -2.48 -18.90
N GLU A 160 -9.18 -2.45 -18.02
CA GLU A 160 -10.55 -2.08 -18.40
C GLU A 160 -10.64 -0.65 -18.95
N ARG A 161 -9.83 0.27 -18.41
CA ARG A 161 -9.83 1.67 -18.83
C ARG A 161 -9.01 1.88 -20.10
N ASP A 162 -7.87 1.21 -20.19
CA ASP A 162 -6.94 1.28 -21.31
C ASP A 162 -6.20 -0.06 -21.45
N PRO A 163 -6.47 -0.85 -22.51
CA PRO A 163 -5.88 -2.16 -22.72
C PRO A 163 -4.35 -2.17 -22.80
N ASP A 164 -3.73 -1.05 -23.18
CA ASP A 164 -2.28 -0.97 -23.38
C ASP A 164 -1.55 -0.36 -22.15
N ALA A 165 -2.29 0.15 -21.16
CA ALA A 165 -1.71 0.87 -20.03
C ALA A 165 -0.75 0.03 -19.16
N LEU A 166 -0.91 -1.30 -19.13
CA LEU A 166 0.02 -2.18 -18.41
C LEU A 166 1.43 -2.16 -19.03
N LEU A 167 1.55 -1.95 -20.34
CA LEU A 167 2.84 -1.96 -21.04
C LEU A 167 3.77 -0.84 -20.55
N GLU A 168 3.20 0.24 -20.00
CA GLU A 168 3.97 1.36 -19.43
C GLU A 168 4.46 1.10 -18.00
N TRP A 169 3.83 0.16 -17.28
CA TRP A 169 4.09 0.00 -15.85
C TRP A 169 5.54 -0.35 -15.57
N ALA A 170 6.15 -1.23 -16.37
CA ALA A 170 7.52 -1.65 -16.16
C ALA A 170 8.51 -0.48 -16.26
N ASP A 171 8.37 0.38 -17.27
CA ASP A 171 9.28 1.53 -17.44
C ASP A 171 9.09 2.59 -16.32
N LYS A 172 7.84 2.81 -15.88
CA LYS A 172 7.55 3.65 -14.71
C LYS A 172 8.12 3.06 -13.43
N TRP A 173 7.94 1.76 -13.20
CA TRP A 173 8.49 1.04 -12.04
C TRP A 173 10.01 1.11 -12.00
N ARG A 174 10.67 0.92 -13.14
CA ARG A 174 12.13 1.05 -13.25
C ARG A 174 12.59 2.43 -12.80
N SER A 175 11.96 3.48 -13.33
CA SER A 175 12.31 4.87 -13.05
C SER A 175 12.10 5.19 -11.57
N ALA A 176 10.96 4.79 -11.02
CA ALA A 176 10.65 4.95 -9.60
C ALA A 176 11.64 4.21 -8.69
N LEU A 177 12.03 2.97 -9.03
CA LEU A 177 12.98 2.19 -8.25
C LEU A 177 14.40 2.77 -8.29
N ILE A 178 14.84 3.25 -9.45
CA ILE A 178 16.13 3.93 -9.58
C ILE A 178 16.16 5.21 -8.74
N GLU A 179 15.09 6.01 -8.77
CA GLU A 179 15.03 7.27 -8.02
C GLU A 179 14.93 7.03 -6.51
N LYS A 180 14.00 6.16 -6.08
CA LYS A 180 13.67 6.00 -4.66
C LYS A 180 14.54 4.98 -3.93
N PHE A 181 15.09 4.00 -4.64
CA PHE A 181 15.88 2.89 -4.09
C PHE A 181 17.16 2.63 -4.90
N PRO A 182 18.01 3.64 -5.16
CA PRO A 182 19.11 3.54 -6.14
C PRO A 182 20.08 2.38 -5.87
N SER A 183 20.34 2.06 -4.60
CA SER A 183 21.25 0.98 -4.20
C SER A 183 20.66 -0.42 -4.39
N ASP A 184 19.32 -0.54 -4.30
CA ASP A 184 18.62 -1.83 -4.31
C ASP A 184 17.78 -2.03 -5.59
N ALA A 185 17.72 -1.03 -6.47
CA ALA A 185 16.80 -1.00 -7.61
C ALA A 185 16.85 -2.26 -8.47
N ALA A 186 18.05 -2.75 -8.80
CA ALA A 186 18.24 -3.97 -9.58
C ALA A 186 17.67 -5.22 -8.89
N GLU A 187 17.94 -5.38 -7.58
CA GLU A 187 17.41 -6.50 -6.80
C GLU A 187 15.87 -6.41 -6.68
N LEU A 188 15.34 -5.22 -6.39
CA LEU A 188 13.90 -4.99 -6.26
C LEU A 188 13.16 -5.29 -7.56
N MET A 189 13.69 -4.86 -8.71
CA MET A 189 13.15 -5.20 -10.03
C MET A 189 13.14 -6.71 -10.27
N MET A 190 14.25 -7.39 -9.96
CA MET A 190 14.39 -8.84 -10.17
C MET A 190 13.42 -9.70 -9.36
N ARG A 191 12.96 -9.22 -8.21
CA ARG A 191 12.11 -10.01 -7.31
C ARG A 191 10.65 -9.54 -7.26
N ALA A 192 10.29 -8.49 -7.98
CA ALA A 192 8.95 -7.89 -7.95
C ALA A 192 7.85 -8.91 -8.29
N GLY A 193 8.14 -9.90 -9.15
CA GLY A 193 7.16 -10.89 -9.58
C GLY A 193 6.98 -12.10 -8.67
N SER A 194 7.84 -12.32 -7.69
CA SER A 194 7.89 -13.59 -6.94
C SER A 194 6.58 -13.91 -6.21
N GLY A 195 5.96 -12.91 -5.58
CA GLY A 195 4.70 -13.08 -4.86
C GLY A 195 3.53 -13.43 -5.77
N ILE A 196 3.41 -12.77 -6.93
CA ILE A 196 2.33 -13.05 -7.89
C ILE A 196 2.46 -14.42 -8.52
N ARG A 197 3.69 -14.85 -8.87
CA ARG A 197 3.90 -16.21 -9.39
C ARG A 197 3.49 -17.26 -8.36
N ALA A 198 3.83 -17.05 -7.08
CA ALA A 198 3.42 -17.92 -5.99
C ALA A 198 1.88 -17.90 -5.78
N LEU A 199 1.24 -16.73 -5.90
CA LEU A 199 -0.21 -16.59 -5.80
C LEU A 199 -0.92 -17.38 -6.91
N LEU A 200 -0.51 -17.21 -8.17
CA LEU A 200 -1.16 -17.86 -9.32
C LEU A 200 -0.95 -19.38 -9.34
N ALA A 201 0.13 -19.88 -8.72
CA ALA A 201 0.40 -21.30 -8.59
C ALA A 201 -0.48 -22.01 -7.54
N SER A 202 -1.28 -21.27 -6.75
CA SER A 202 -2.11 -21.80 -5.66
C SER A 202 -3.57 -21.37 -5.83
N ASP A 203 -4.44 -22.29 -6.25
CA ASP A 203 -5.87 -22.01 -6.45
C ASP A 203 -6.55 -21.51 -5.17
N VAL A 204 -6.13 -22.02 -4.01
CA VAL A 204 -6.64 -21.61 -2.70
C VAL A 204 -6.25 -20.16 -2.41
N ASP A 205 -4.96 -19.82 -2.59
CA ASP A 205 -4.50 -18.46 -2.31
C ASP A 205 -5.06 -17.45 -3.32
N LEU A 206 -5.21 -17.86 -4.59
CA LEU A 206 -5.82 -17.03 -5.63
C LEU A 206 -7.31 -16.81 -5.37
N ALA A 207 -8.06 -17.82 -4.93
CA ALA A 207 -9.46 -17.67 -4.56
C ALA A 207 -9.65 -16.74 -3.36
N ASP A 208 -8.77 -16.83 -2.34
CA ASP A 208 -8.74 -15.88 -1.22
C ASP A 208 -8.44 -14.45 -1.70
N ALA A 209 -7.47 -14.29 -2.58
CA ALA A 209 -7.13 -13.00 -3.17
C ALA A 209 -8.30 -12.40 -3.95
N LEU A 210 -8.95 -13.20 -4.81
CA LEU A 210 -10.15 -12.78 -5.54
C LEU A 210 -11.25 -12.35 -4.58
N PHE A 211 -11.56 -13.16 -3.57
CA PHE A 211 -12.61 -12.83 -2.58
C PHE A 211 -12.35 -11.46 -1.94
N THR A 212 -11.10 -11.18 -1.55
CA THR A 212 -10.78 -9.86 -0.98
C THR A 212 -10.89 -8.71 -1.97
N ALA A 213 -10.59 -8.96 -3.25
CA ALA A 213 -10.75 -7.98 -4.31
C ALA A 213 -12.23 -7.71 -4.60
N GLU A 214 -13.06 -8.76 -4.69
CA GLU A 214 -14.49 -8.70 -4.94
C GLU A 214 -15.21 -7.92 -3.84
N VAL A 215 -14.94 -8.15 -2.56
CA VAL A 215 -15.60 -7.37 -1.49
C VAL A 215 -14.96 -5.98 -1.29
N GLY A 216 -13.98 -5.62 -2.12
CA GLY A 216 -13.21 -4.38 -2.05
C GLY A 216 -13.19 -3.61 -3.38
N LEU A 217 -12.02 -3.54 -4.02
CA LEU A 217 -11.80 -2.73 -5.23
C LEU A 217 -12.69 -3.14 -6.41
N LEU A 218 -13.12 -4.40 -6.45
CA LEU A 218 -13.95 -4.98 -7.51
C LEU A 218 -15.41 -5.17 -7.08
N ALA A 219 -15.87 -4.57 -5.98
CA ALA A 219 -17.24 -4.77 -5.46
C ALA A 219 -18.37 -4.40 -6.43
N SER A 220 -18.07 -3.57 -7.42
CA SER A 220 -19.02 -3.20 -8.49
C SER A 220 -18.67 -3.85 -9.84
N ARG A 221 -17.94 -4.97 -9.82
CA ARG A 221 -17.52 -5.72 -11.01
C ARG A 221 -17.86 -7.20 -10.84
N LYS A 222 -18.10 -7.86 -11.96
CA LYS A 222 -18.28 -9.32 -12.03
C LYS A 222 -17.00 -9.90 -12.62
N VAL A 223 -16.06 -10.25 -11.74
CA VAL A 223 -14.78 -10.86 -12.14
C VAL A 223 -14.77 -12.26 -11.56
N ASP A 224 -14.76 -13.27 -12.42
CA ASP A 224 -14.60 -14.64 -11.97
C ASP A 224 -13.12 -15.01 -11.80
N LEU A 225 -12.87 -16.19 -11.23
CA LEU A 225 -11.52 -16.68 -10.95
C LEU A 225 -10.65 -16.81 -12.20
N GLU A 226 -11.27 -17.12 -13.34
CA GLU A 226 -10.56 -17.26 -14.61
C GLU A 226 -10.11 -15.90 -15.15
N ALA A 227 -11.01 -14.92 -15.19
CA ALA A 227 -10.66 -13.55 -15.56
C ALA A 227 -9.59 -12.95 -14.63
N PHE A 228 -9.66 -13.27 -13.34
CA PHE A 228 -8.66 -12.84 -12.36
C PHE A 228 -7.30 -13.51 -12.59
N ARG A 229 -7.28 -14.80 -12.93
CA ARG A 229 -6.07 -15.53 -13.31
C ARG A 229 -5.43 -14.97 -14.57
N VAL A 230 -6.22 -14.78 -15.63
CA VAL A 230 -5.76 -14.19 -16.90
C VAL A 230 -5.18 -12.79 -16.69
N THR A 231 -5.78 -12.01 -15.77
CA THR A 231 -5.20 -10.71 -15.37
C THR A 231 -3.82 -10.88 -14.77
N GLY A 232 -3.62 -11.86 -13.88
CA GLY A 232 -2.31 -12.16 -13.31
C GLY A 232 -1.29 -12.63 -14.33
N GLU A 233 -1.69 -13.46 -15.29
CA GLU A 233 -0.84 -13.91 -16.39
C GLU A 233 -0.39 -12.74 -17.28
N ARG A 234 -1.30 -11.80 -17.57
CA ARG A 234 -0.97 -10.55 -18.27
C ARG A 234 0.01 -9.69 -17.48
N VAL A 235 -0.21 -9.51 -16.16
CA VAL A 235 0.75 -8.79 -15.30
C VAL A 235 2.13 -9.44 -15.35
N ILE A 236 2.20 -10.78 -15.39
CA ILE A 236 3.47 -11.49 -15.54
C ILE A 236 4.14 -11.14 -16.87
N SER A 237 3.44 -11.40 -17.98
CA SER A 237 3.96 -11.21 -19.33
C SER A 237 4.37 -9.75 -19.61
N ASP A 238 3.46 -8.82 -19.35
CA ASP A 238 3.54 -7.47 -19.87
C ASP A 238 4.34 -6.55 -18.95
N VAL A 239 4.37 -6.86 -17.65
CA VAL A 239 4.99 -6.00 -16.63
C VAL A 239 6.17 -6.67 -15.95
N ILE A 240 5.96 -7.85 -15.36
CA ILE A 240 6.97 -8.49 -14.51
C ILE A 240 8.17 -8.97 -15.33
N ASP A 241 7.94 -9.71 -16.41
CA ASP A 241 9.03 -10.23 -17.24
C ASP A 241 9.82 -9.07 -17.88
N ARG A 242 9.13 -7.96 -18.20
CA ARG A 242 9.74 -6.73 -18.70
C ARG A 242 10.61 -6.05 -17.65
N ILE A 243 10.13 -5.85 -16.41
CA ILE A 243 10.91 -5.18 -15.36
C ILE A 243 12.13 -6.02 -14.94
N GLU A 244 11.99 -7.35 -14.92
CA GLU A 244 13.09 -8.28 -14.65
C GLU A 244 14.13 -8.26 -15.78
N TYR A 245 13.71 -8.13 -17.04
CA TYR A 245 14.65 -7.88 -18.14
C TYR A 245 15.38 -6.54 -17.98
N LEU A 246 14.65 -5.47 -17.68
CA LEU A 246 15.19 -4.12 -17.50
C LEU A 246 16.19 -4.01 -16.34
N SER A 247 16.08 -4.86 -15.32
CA SER A 247 17.04 -4.93 -14.22
C SER A 247 18.48 -5.26 -14.66
N LYS A 248 18.62 -5.93 -15.82
CA LYS A 248 19.91 -6.34 -16.41
C LYS A 248 20.49 -5.24 -17.30
N VAL A 249 19.69 -4.23 -17.62
CA VAL A 249 20.13 -3.07 -18.41
C VAL A 249 20.83 -2.08 -17.48
N PRO A 250 22.07 -1.63 -17.79
CA PRO A 250 22.79 -0.68 -16.97
C PRO A 250 21.94 0.53 -16.59
N ILE A 251 21.97 0.90 -15.30
CA ILE A 251 21.36 2.12 -14.79
C ILE A 251 22.32 3.27 -15.17
N PRO A 252 21.88 4.26 -15.96
CA PRO A 252 22.70 5.43 -16.25
C PRO A 252 23.13 6.10 -14.94
N LYS A 253 24.41 6.41 -14.82
CA LYS A 253 24.96 7.18 -13.68
C LYS A 253 24.59 8.65 -13.80
#